data_AF-A0A7J5EQX4-F1
#
_entry.id   AF-A0A7J5EQX4-F1
#
_cell.length_a   1.000
_cell.length_b   1.000
_cell.length_c   1.000
_cell.angle_alpha   90.00
_cell.angle_beta   90.00
_cell.angle_gamma   90.00
#
_symmetry.space_group_name_H-M   'P 1'
#
loop_
_entity.id
_entity.type
_entity.pdbx_description
1 polymer ?
#
loop_
_entity_poly.entity_id
_entity_poly.type
_entity_poly.pdbx_seq_one_letter_code
_entity_poly.pdbx_strand_id
1 'polypeptide(L)'
;MLWKVLIGFAAIIMIAGGIVWIGQGMEIFTKDREKVVTTVTDEVFGTTTEHIEWKPVFKYGLLPDDLSLGVLHRGYSFVLGLGTITIFISAMRLRVNSKKVRD
;
A
#
# COMPACT_ATOMS: atom_id res chain seq x y z
N MET A 1 13.84 -10.12 24.61
CA MET A 1 13.04 -10.94 23.67
C MET A 1 12.10 -10.09 22.81
N LEU A 2 11.39 -9.11 23.37
CA LEU A 2 10.45 -8.21 22.67
C LEU A 2 10.91 -7.74 21.28
N TRP A 3 12.11 -7.16 21.18
CA TRP A 3 12.62 -6.62 19.91
C TRP A 3 12.84 -7.67 18.83
N LYS A 4 13.16 -8.92 19.18
CA LYS A 4 13.27 -10.02 18.22
C LYS A 4 11.89 -10.43 17.69
N VAL A 5 10.88 -10.41 18.57
CA VAL A 5 9.48 -10.68 18.20
C VAL A 5 8.94 -9.60 17.28
N LEU A 6 9.24 -8.32 17.54
CA LEU A 6 8.84 -7.20 16.68
C LEU A 6 9.41 -7.32 15.26
N ILE A 7 10.67 -7.75 15.13
CA ILE A 7 11.29 -8.02 13.82
C ILE A 7 10.55 -9.16 13.10
N GLY A 8 10.29 -10.27 13.79
CA GLY A 8 9.57 -11.40 13.20
C GLY A 8 8.15 -11.04 12.75
N PHE A 9 7.43 -10.29 13.58
CA PHE A 9 6.08 -9.83 13.27
C PHE A 9 6.06 -8.85 12.08
N ALA A 10 6.98 -7.88 12.05
CA ALA A 10 7.12 -6.95 10.92
C ALA A 10 7.46 -7.68 9.62
N ALA A 11 8.33 -8.70 9.66
CA ALA A 11 8.66 -9.52 8.51
C ALA A 11 7.43 -10.27 7.96
N ILE A 12 6.62 -10.88 8.83
CA ILE A 12 5.39 -11.59 8.44
C ILE A 12 4.41 -10.64 7.75
N ILE A 13 4.19 -9.45 8.31
CA ILE A 13 3.28 -8.45 7.72
C ILE A 13 3.76 -8.00 6.34
N MET A 14 5.07 -7.74 6.17
CA MET A 14 5.62 -7.38 4.86
C MET A 14 5.45 -8.50 3.84
N ILE A 15 5.66 -9.76 4.23
CA ILE A 15 5.45 -10.91 3.34
C ILE A 15 3.97 -11.03 2.95
N ALA A 16 3.06 -10.92 3.91
CA ALA A 16 1.62 -10.97 3.65
C ALA A 16 1.17 -9.84 2.71
N GLY A 17 1.65 -8.61 2.93
CA GLY A 17 1.42 -7.48 2.02
C GLY A 17 1.99 -7.72 0.62
N GLY A 18 3.17 -8.35 0.55
CA GLY A 18 3.81 -8.70 -0.72
C GLY A 18 3.02 -9.73 -1.52
N ILE A 19 2.44 -10.74 -0.87
CA ILE A 19 1.58 -11.73 -1.52
C ILE A 19 0.34 -11.05 -2.13
N VAL A 20 -0.31 -10.15 -1.38
CA VAL A 20 -1.47 -9.39 -1.87
C VAL A 20 -1.07 -8.52 -3.06
N TRP A 21 0.06 -7.83 -2.98
CA TRP A 21 0.59 -7.00 -4.07
C TRP A 21 0.95 -7.81 -5.31
N ILE A 22 1.50 -9.03 -5.15
CA ILE A 22 1.75 -9.95 -6.25
C ILE A 22 0.45 -10.37 -6.93
N GLY A 23 -0.58 -10.71 -6.14
CA GLY A 23 -1.91 -11.04 -6.66
C GLY A 23 -2.59 -9.90 -7.40
N GLN A 24 -2.17 -8.65 -7.17
CA GLN A 24 -2.64 -7.45 -7.85
C GLN A 24 -1.86 -7.11 -9.13
N GLY A 25 -0.87 -7.93 -9.51
CA GLY A 25 -0.17 -7.81 -10.80
C GLY A 25 1.30 -7.41 -10.71
N MET A 26 1.87 -7.21 -9.51
CA MET A 26 3.29 -6.81 -9.32
C MET A 26 3.68 -5.51 -10.04
N GLU A 27 2.71 -4.64 -10.32
CA GLU A 27 2.94 -3.41 -11.05
C GLU A 27 3.54 -2.37 -10.10
N ILE A 28 4.84 -2.10 -10.23
CA ILE A 28 5.53 -1.07 -9.44
C ILE A 28 5.13 0.33 -9.93
N PHE A 29 4.91 0.47 -11.24
CA PHE A 29 4.80 1.77 -11.90
C PHE A 29 3.44 2.11 -12.50
N THR A 30 2.50 1.17 -12.66
CA THR A 30 1.35 1.44 -13.53
C THR A 30 0.16 0.57 -13.23
N LYS A 31 -0.90 1.09 -12.59
CA LYS A 31 -2.27 0.64 -12.89
C LYS A 31 -2.81 1.52 -14.00
N ASP A 32 -2.80 1.03 -15.23
CA ASP A 32 -2.85 1.88 -16.43
C ASP A 32 -4.18 2.58 -16.73
N ARG A 33 -5.31 2.21 -16.08
CA ARG A 33 -6.62 2.75 -16.46
C ARG A 33 -7.55 2.93 -15.27
N GLU A 34 -8.25 4.06 -15.25
CA GLU A 34 -9.35 4.34 -14.32
C GLU A 34 -10.69 4.37 -15.08
N LYS A 35 -11.70 3.69 -14.54
CA LYS A 35 -13.06 3.68 -15.10
C LYS A 35 -13.76 4.96 -14.68
N VAL A 36 -14.00 5.86 -15.63
CA VAL A 36 -14.81 7.07 -15.43
C VAL A 36 -16.19 6.77 -15.96
N VAL A 37 -17.18 6.70 -15.07
CA VAL A 37 -18.60 6.55 -15.45
C VAL A 37 -19.22 7.93 -15.46
N THR A 38 -19.64 8.38 -16.64
CA THR A 38 -20.28 9.68 -16.82
C THR A 38 -21.74 9.42 -17.16
N THR A 39 -22.64 9.80 -16.26
CA THR A 39 -24.07 9.68 -16.46
C THR A 39 -24.53 10.94 -17.21
N VAL A 40 -24.84 10.81 -18.50
CA VAL A 40 -25.40 11.92 -19.29
C VAL A 40 -26.91 11.71 -19.33
N THR A 41 -27.63 12.65 -18.71
CA THR A 41 -29.10 12.70 -18.76
C THR A 41 -29.50 13.55 -19.95
N ASP A 42 -30.19 12.96 -20.91
CA ASP A 42 -30.69 13.67 -22.08
C ASP A 42 -31.99 14.40 -21.71
N GLU A 43 -31.92 15.72 -21.49
CA GLU A 43 -33.05 16.54 -21.02
C GLU A 43 -34.25 16.53 -21.98
N VAL A 44 -34.02 16.16 -23.25
CA VAL A 44 -35.04 16.15 -24.30
C VAL A 44 -35.89 14.87 -24.29
N PHE A 45 -35.32 13.74 -23.87
CA PHE A 45 -35.98 12.42 -23.94
C PHE A 45 -36.11 11.73 -22.58
N GLY A 46 -35.55 12.30 -21.50
CA GLY A 46 -35.60 11.72 -20.16
C GLY A 46 -34.81 10.42 -20.01
N THR A 47 -34.02 10.06 -21.01
CA THR A 47 -33.22 8.83 -21.05
C THR A 47 -31.86 9.08 -20.41
N THR A 48 -31.53 8.27 -19.41
CA THR A 48 -30.22 8.29 -18.77
C THR A 48 -29.28 7.35 -19.51
N THR A 49 -28.20 7.87 -20.09
CA THR A 49 -27.20 7.05 -20.78
C THR A 49 -25.91 7.02 -19.97
N GLU A 50 -25.46 5.83 -19.58
CA GLU A 50 -24.16 5.66 -18.90
C GLU A 50 -23.04 5.55 -19.93
N HIS A 51 -22.15 6.56 -19.97
CA HIS A 51 -20.92 6.49 -20.74
C HIS A 51 -19.77 6.01 -19.85
N ILE A 52 -19.27 4.80 -20.14
CA ILE A 52 -18.09 4.23 -19.50
C ILE A 52 -16.86 4.59 -20.34
N GLU A 53 -16.00 5.46 -19.82
CA GLU A 53 -14.74 5.85 -20.45
C GLU A 53 -13.55 5.32 -19.63
N TRP A 54 -12.55 4.74 -20.29
CA TRP A 54 -11.33 4.25 -19.65
C TRP A 54 -10.21 5.25 -19.88
N LYS A 55 -9.91 6.08 -18.88
CA LYS A 55 -8.85 7.09 -19.00
C LYS A 55 -7.51 6.51 -18.56
N PRO A 56 -6.41 6.76 -19.32
CA PRO A 56 -5.08 6.38 -18.88
C PRO A 56 -4.70 7.24 -17.67
N VAL A 57 -4.49 6.62 -16.52
CA VAL A 57 -4.06 7.31 -15.31
C VAL A 57 -2.81 6.61 -14.82
N PHE A 58 -1.73 7.37 -14.66
CA PHE A 58 -0.52 6.84 -14.05
C PHE A 58 -0.74 6.73 -12.55
N LYS A 59 -1.08 5.52 -12.07
CA LYS A 59 -1.16 5.21 -10.64
C LYS A 59 0.01 4.31 -10.25
N TYR A 60 0.75 4.71 -9.22
CA TYR A 60 1.78 3.86 -8.62
C TYR A 60 1.12 2.65 -7.97
N GLY A 61 1.38 1.43 -8.47
CA GLY A 61 0.78 0.21 -7.92
C GLY A 61 1.26 -0.15 -6.50
N LEU A 62 2.26 0.55 -5.98
CA LEU A 62 2.67 0.50 -4.57
C LEU A 62 1.86 1.44 -3.65
N LEU A 63 1.17 2.43 -4.21
CA LEU A 63 0.33 3.38 -3.49
C LEU A 63 -1.15 2.99 -3.62
N PRO A 64 -2.00 3.38 -2.68
CA PRO A 64 -3.43 3.20 -2.83
C PRO A 64 -3.99 4.08 -3.95
N ASP A 65 -5.12 3.68 -4.52
CA ASP A 65 -5.76 4.39 -5.64
C ASP A 65 -6.25 5.80 -5.25
N ASP A 66 -6.41 6.05 -3.94
CA ASP A 66 -6.70 7.33 -3.31
C ASP A 66 -5.61 7.64 -2.26
N LEU A 67 -5.06 8.85 -2.31
CA LEU A 67 -4.01 9.36 -1.41
C LEU A 67 -4.56 9.93 -0.09
N SER A 68 -5.85 9.78 0.17
CA SER A 68 -6.42 10.15 1.46
C SER A 68 -5.73 9.43 2.62
N LEU A 69 -5.50 10.17 3.72
CA LEU A 69 -4.80 9.66 4.92
C LEU A 69 -5.45 8.39 5.49
N GLY A 70 -6.75 8.23 5.30
CA GLY A 70 -7.50 7.06 5.73
C GLY A 70 -7.18 5.79 4.93
N VAL A 71 -6.66 5.90 3.71
CA VAL A 71 -6.48 4.77 2.77
C VAL A 71 -5.01 4.44 2.52
N LEU A 72 -4.10 5.33 2.92
CA LEU A 72 -2.64 5.18 2.85
C LEU A 72 -2.13 3.83 3.40
N HIS A 73 -2.74 3.32 4.47
CA HIS A 73 -2.39 2.02 5.07
C HIS A 73 -2.63 0.81 4.15
N ARG A 74 -3.46 0.96 3.12
CA ARG A 74 -3.73 -0.09 2.12
C ARG A 74 -2.64 -0.16 1.05
N GLY A 75 -1.81 0.88 0.91
CA GLY A 75 -0.68 0.86 0.00
C GLY A 75 0.44 -0.05 0.50
N TYR A 76 0.95 -0.91 -0.37
CA TYR A 76 2.07 -1.78 -0.02
C TYR A 76 3.34 -1.00 0.34
N SER A 77 3.55 0.17 -0.26
CA SER A 77 4.64 1.09 0.10
C SER A 77 4.61 1.53 1.56
N PHE A 78 3.42 1.76 2.11
CA PHE A 78 3.24 2.13 3.52
C PHE A 78 3.60 0.96 4.44
N VAL A 79 3.17 -0.25 4.08
CA VAL A 79 3.51 -1.49 4.80
C VAL A 79 5.02 -1.74 4.79
N LEU A 80 5.69 -1.56 3.64
CA LEU A 80 7.14 -1.68 3.52
C LEU A 80 7.88 -0.59 4.33
N GLY A 81 7.43 0.66 4.25
CA GLY A 81 8.02 1.78 4.98
C GLY A 81 7.96 1.57 6.49
N LEU A 82 6.78 1.26 7.04
CA LEU A 82 6.65 0.98 8.46
C LEU A 82 7.39 -0.29 8.90
N GLY A 83 7.36 -1.35 8.09
CA GLY A 83 8.06 -2.60 8.38
C GLY A 83 9.57 -2.41 8.48
N THR A 84 10.17 -1.72 7.51
CA THR A 84 11.61 -1.44 7.49
C THR A 84 12.05 -0.55 8.65
N ILE A 85 11.29 0.51 8.97
CA ILE A 85 11.56 1.37 10.13
C ILE A 85 11.48 0.57 11.44
N THR A 86 10.45 -0.26 11.58
CA THR A 86 10.25 -1.08 12.79
C THR A 86 11.41 -2.07 12.99
N ILE A 87 11.87 -2.71 11.91
CA ILE A 87 13.02 -3.61 11.94
C ILE A 87 14.30 -2.84 12.30
N PHE A 88 14.52 -1.69 11.69
CA PHE A 88 15.70 -0.87 11.93
C PHE A 88 15.80 -0.41 13.40
N ILE A 89 14.72 0.14 13.94
CA ILE A 89 14.64 0.56 15.36
C ILE A 89 14.85 -0.64 16.29
N SER A 90 14.19 -1.76 16.00
CA SER A 90 14.30 -2.98 16.80
C SER A 90 15.72 -3.54 16.80
N ALA A 91 16.40 -3.52 15.65
CA ALA A 91 17.79 -3.94 15.51
C ALA A 91 18.75 -3.02 16.26
N MET A 92 18.56 -1.69 16.17
CA MET A 92 19.35 -0.72 16.94
C MET A 92 19.20 -0.95 18.44
N ARG A 93 17.97 -1.13 18.94
CA ARG A 93 17.69 -1.38 20.36
C ARG A 93 18.28 -2.70 20.84
N LEU A 94 18.25 -3.76 20.03
CA LEU A 94 18.94 -5.02 20.34
C LEU A 94 20.45 -4.83 20.48
N ARG A 95 21.06 -4.06 19.58
CA ARG A 95 22.50 -3.77 19.62
C ARG A 95 22.90 -3.01 20.88
N VAL A 96 22.13 -1.99 21.26
CA VAL A 96 22.39 -1.21 22.48
C VAL A 96 22.26 -2.08 23.74
N ASN A 97 21.18 -2.86 23.85
CA ASN A 97 20.99 -3.76 24.99
C ASN A 97 22.09 -4.83 25.08
N SER A 98 22.60 -5.33 23.95
CA SER A 98 23.70 -6.31 23.93
C SER A 98 25.05 -5.73 24.37
N LYS A 99 25.27 -4.41 24.20
CA LYS A 99 26.47 -3.74 24.73
C LYS A 99 26.36 -3.56 26.24
N LYS A 100 25.22 -3.06 26.72
CA LYS A 100 24.97 -2.81 28.16
C LYS A 100 25.04 -4.07 29.04
N VAL A 101 24.82 -5.26 28.49
CA VAL A 101 24.95 -6.54 29.22
C VAL A 101 26.42 -7.01 29.31
N ARG A 102 27.30 -6.47 28.47
CA ARG A 102 28.73 -6.82 28.42
C ARG A 102 29.63 -5.89 29.25
N ASP A 103 29.13 -4.71 29.59
CA ASP A 103 29.77 -3.73 30.48
C ASP A 103 29.29 -3.97 31.92
#